data_AF-A0A512N8W1-F1
#
_entry.id   AF-A0A512N8W1-F1
#
_cell.length_a   1.000
_cell.length_b   1.000
_cell.length_c   1.000
_cell.angle_alpha   90.00
_cell.angle_beta   90.00
_cell.angle_gamma   90.00
#
_symmetry.space_group_name_H-M   'P 1'
#
loop_
_entity.id
_entity.type
_entity.pdbx_description
1 polymer ?
#
loop_
_entity_poly.entity_id
_entity_poly.type
_entity_poly.pdbx_seq_one_letter_code
_entity_poly.pdbx_strand_id
1 'polypeptide(L)'
;MQSTPAASAVIDGRGSEFFVRFDRPVDHIRSTLEIMQDGKLVERLVPRLESAPEVLFARAPTLVPGSYNLHWAVRTVAGKETIQGDIPFSVAGQR
;
A
#
# COMPACT_ATOMS: atom_id res chain seq x y z
N MET A 1 -13.67 -2.87 -1.64
CA MET A 1 -12.21 -2.66 -1.55
C MET A 1 -11.64 -3.45 -0.38
N GLN A 2 -10.59 -4.25 -0.62
CA GLN A 2 -9.89 -5.02 0.41
C GLN A 2 -8.42 -4.59 0.43
N SER A 3 -7.81 -4.51 1.61
CA SER A 3 -6.40 -4.19 1.75
C SER A 3 -5.75 -5.02 2.85
N THR A 4 -4.45 -5.25 2.69
CA THR A 4 -3.56 -5.64 3.77
C THR A 4 -2.45 -4.60 3.85
N PRO A 5 -2.22 -3.98 5.03
CA PRO A 5 -3.05 -4.08 6.23
C PRO A 5 -4.49 -3.58 5.99
N ALA A 6 -5.44 -4.12 6.75
CA ALA A 6 -6.77 -3.52 6.82
C ALA A 6 -6.68 -2.16 7.53
N ALA A 7 -7.64 -1.27 7.30
CA ALA A 7 -7.68 0.02 8.00
C ALA A 7 -7.64 -0.18 9.52
N SER A 8 -6.77 0.58 10.18
CA SER A 8 -6.49 0.54 11.61
C SER A 8 -5.92 -0.79 12.13
N ALA A 9 -5.43 -1.66 11.24
CA ALA A 9 -4.77 -2.90 11.66
C ALA A 9 -3.42 -2.62 12.34
N VAL A 10 -3.05 -3.52 13.25
CA VAL A 10 -1.72 -3.57 13.87
C VAL A 10 -0.95 -4.74 13.28
N ILE A 11 0.21 -4.49 12.68
CA ILE A 11 1.05 -5.50 12.02
C ILE A 11 2.40 -5.68 12.74
N ASP A 12 3.05 -6.82 12.50
CA ASP A 12 4.47 -6.98 12.81
C ASP A 12 5.30 -6.17 11.80
N GLY A 13 6.36 -5.52 12.27
CA GLY A 13 7.26 -4.72 11.45
C GLY A 13 8.05 -5.53 10.44
N ARG A 14 8.18 -6.86 10.61
CA ARG A 14 9.04 -7.70 9.75
C ARG A 14 8.39 -8.07 8.42
N GLY A 15 8.96 -7.58 7.32
CA GLY A 15 8.73 -8.10 5.97
C GLY A 15 7.25 -8.14 5.56
N SER A 16 6.48 -7.16 6.00
CA SER A 16 5.04 -7.13 5.79
C SER A 16 4.69 -7.00 4.31
N GLU A 17 3.72 -7.82 3.89
CA GLU A 17 3.14 -7.78 2.56
C GLU A 17 2.02 -6.74 2.54
N PHE A 18 2.09 -5.82 1.58
CA PHE A 18 1.10 -4.78 1.39
C PHE A 18 0.35 -5.04 0.11
N PHE A 19 -0.97 -5.07 0.18
CA PHE A 19 -1.77 -5.10 -1.04
C PHE A 19 -3.06 -4.30 -0.93
N VAL A 20 -3.52 -3.81 -2.08
CA VAL A 20 -4.84 -3.18 -2.24
C VAL A 20 -5.50 -3.82 -3.45
N ARG A 21 -6.73 -4.33 -3.26
CA ARG A 21 -7.57 -4.90 -4.30
C ARG A 21 -8.65 -3.91 -4.74
N PHE A 22 -8.72 -3.69 -6.05
CA PHE A 22 -9.64 -2.79 -6.73
C PHE A 22 -10.74 -3.56 -7.45
N ASP A 23 -11.82 -2.87 -7.82
CA ASP A 23 -12.95 -3.47 -8.54
C ASP A 23 -12.72 -3.52 -10.06
N ARG A 24 -11.62 -2.91 -10.54
CA ARG A 24 -11.23 -2.85 -11.96
C ARG A 24 -9.72 -3.02 -12.13
N PRO A 25 -9.24 -3.50 -13.29
CA PRO A 25 -7.82 -3.56 -13.59
C PRO A 25 -7.13 -2.19 -13.50
N VAL A 26 -5.94 -2.18 -12.91
CA VAL A 26 -5.11 -0.99 -12.72
C VAL A 26 -3.81 -1.11 -13.50
N ASP A 27 -3.30 0.01 -13.98
CA ASP A 27 -1.99 0.11 -14.62
C ASP A 27 -0.91 0.07 -13.53
N HIS A 28 -0.29 -1.10 -13.32
CA HIS A 28 0.73 -1.28 -12.29
C HIS A 28 1.96 -0.40 -12.46
N ILE A 29 2.27 0.05 -13.69
CA ILE A 29 3.44 0.89 -13.98
C ILE A 29 3.17 2.34 -13.55
N ARG A 30 1.94 2.82 -13.75
CA ARG A 30 1.53 4.20 -13.45
C ARG A 30 0.85 4.37 -12.09
N SER A 31 0.73 3.28 -11.33
CA SER A 31 0.17 3.30 -9.99
C SER A 31 1.27 3.18 -8.94
N THR A 32 1.05 3.76 -7.76
CA THR A 32 2.03 3.82 -6.68
C THR A 32 1.46 3.30 -5.36
N LEU A 33 2.37 2.77 -4.54
CA LEU A 33 2.13 2.45 -3.14
C LEU A 33 3.23 3.11 -2.30
N GLU A 34 2.84 3.89 -1.32
CA GLU A 34 3.72 4.71 -0.49
C GLU A 34 3.37 4.53 0.98
N ILE A 35 4.39 4.38 1.83
CA ILE A 35 4.24 4.38 3.28
C ILE A 35 4.54 5.78 3.78
N MET A 36 3.57 6.37 4.45
CA MET A 36 3.62 7.72 4.98
C MET A 36 3.61 7.68 6.51
N GLN A 37 4.34 8.59 7.15
CA GLN A 37 4.30 8.83 8.60
C GLN A 37 4.29 10.33 8.85
N ASP A 38 3.34 10.82 9.64
CA ASP A 38 3.18 12.25 9.95
C ASP A 38 3.19 13.16 8.70
N GLY A 39 2.54 12.69 7.63
CA GLY A 39 2.45 13.38 6.34
C GLY A 39 3.73 13.36 5.50
N LYS A 40 4.77 12.63 5.92
CA LYS A 40 6.04 12.48 5.20
C LYS A 40 6.16 11.09 4.59
N LEU A 41 6.74 11.03 3.40
CA LEU A 41 7.10 9.77 2.75
C LEU A 41 8.21 9.10 3.55
N VAL A 42 7.93 7.88 4.03
CA VAL A 42 8.90 7.01 4.70
C VAL A 42 9.53 6.06 3.70
N GLU A 43 8.70 5.40 2.89
CA GLU A 43 9.15 4.39 1.95
C GLU A 43 8.23 4.37 0.73
N ARG A 44 8.80 4.29 -0.47
CA ARG A 44 8.03 4.05 -1.70
C ARG A 44 8.14 2.59 -2.09
N LEU A 45 7.01 1.89 -2.06
CA LEU A 45 6.95 0.47 -2.37
C LEU A 45 6.91 0.29 -3.88
N VAL A 46 7.69 -0.67 -4.39
CA VAL A 46 7.68 -1.05 -5.80
C VAL A 46 6.63 -2.14 -6.02
N PRO A 47 5.51 -1.86 -6.72
CA PRO A 47 4.51 -2.87 -7.00
C PRO A 47 5.09 -3.99 -7.85
N ARG A 48 4.74 -5.24 -7.56
CA ARG A 48 5.11 -6.38 -8.40
C ARG A 48 4.26 -6.40 -9.66
N LEU A 49 4.92 -6.35 -10.81
CA LEU A 49 4.35 -6.26 -12.15
C LEU A 49 3.59 -7.54 -12.62
N GLU A 50 3.55 -8.59 -11.81
CA GLU A 50 2.88 -9.88 -12.12
C GLU A 50 1.84 -10.28 -11.06
N SER A 51 1.34 -9.30 -10.29
CA SER A 51 0.18 -9.51 -9.44
C SER A 51 -1.11 -9.56 -10.28
N ALA A 52 -2.22 -10.02 -9.72
CA ALA A 52 -3.51 -10.00 -10.41
C ALA A 52 -3.81 -8.57 -10.94
N PRO A 53 -4.41 -8.39 -12.13
CA PRO A 53 -4.59 -7.08 -12.75
C PRO A 53 -5.31 -6.04 -11.88
N GLU A 54 -6.16 -6.51 -10.97
CA GLU A 54 -6.94 -5.70 -10.02
C GLU A 54 -6.26 -5.51 -8.65
N VAL A 55 -5.02 -5.94 -8.49
CA VAL A 55 -4.27 -5.89 -7.23
C VAL A 55 -3.00 -5.09 -7.42
N LEU A 56 -2.71 -4.16 -6.52
CA LEU A 56 -1.34 -3.69 -6.32
C LEU A 56 -0.77 -4.42 -5.13
N PHE A 57 0.32 -5.15 -5.34
CA PHE A 57 1.02 -5.89 -4.31
C PHE A 57 2.46 -5.41 -4.23
N ALA A 58 2.94 -5.17 -3.02
CA ALA A 58 4.34 -4.89 -2.76
C ALA A 58 4.77 -5.48 -1.41
N ARG A 59 6.08 -5.61 -1.22
CA ARG A 59 6.66 -5.94 0.08
C ARG A 59 7.39 -4.72 0.61
N ALA A 60 7.18 -4.43 1.89
CA ALA A 60 7.92 -3.38 2.56
C ALA A 60 9.19 -3.94 3.20
N PRO A 61 10.24 -3.11 3.37
CA PRO A 61 11.30 -3.40 4.31
C PRO A 61 10.75 -3.47 5.75
N THR A 62 11.59 -3.89 6.70
CA THR A 62 11.20 -3.89 8.11
C THR A 62 10.91 -2.47 8.57
N LEU A 63 9.70 -2.22 9.05
CA LEU A 63 9.29 -0.93 9.59
C LEU A 63 9.56 -0.87 11.09
N VAL A 64 9.92 0.31 11.58
CA VAL A 64 10.02 0.56 13.02
C VAL A 64 8.62 0.65 13.64
N PRO A 65 8.46 0.40 14.95
CA PRO A 65 7.18 0.58 15.63
C PRO A 65 6.67 2.01 15.52
N GLY A 66 5.39 2.18 15.18
CA GLY A 66 4.83 3.49 14.91
C GLY A 66 3.46 3.45 14.24
N SER A 67 2.91 4.63 13.97
CA SER A 67 1.66 4.80 13.20
C SER A 67 1.99 5.29 11.80
N TYR A 68 1.33 4.70 10.81
CA TYR A 68 1.61 4.91 9.39
C TYR A 68 0.32 4.99 8.59
N ASN A 69 0.40 5.58 7.40
CA ASN A 69 -0.62 5.46 6.37
C ASN A 69 -0.01 4.77 5.16
N LEU A 70 -0.71 3.76 4.62
CA LEU A 70 -0.47 3.28 3.28
C LEU A 70 -1.24 4.18 2.31
N HIS A 71 -0.51 5.05 1.62
CA HIS A 71 -1.03 5.88 0.56
C HIS A 71 -0.97 5.11 -0.77
N TRP A 72 -2.10 4.97 -1.45
CA TRP A 72 -2.17 4.37 -2.78
C TRP A 72 -2.68 5.40 -3.78
N ALA A 73 -2.09 5.41 -4.97
CA ALA A 73 -2.59 6.19 -6.10
C ALA A 73 -2.62 5.28 -7.32
N VAL A 74 -3.81 5.06 -7.89
CA VAL A 74 -4.01 4.12 -8.99
C VAL A 74 -4.60 4.78 -10.21
N ARG A 75 -4.16 4.32 -11.37
CA ARG A 75 -4.74 4.67 -12.66
C ARG A 75 -5.37 3.42 -13.25
N THR A 76 -6.66 3.47 -13.57
CA THR A 76 -7.32 2.35 -14.27
C THR A 76 -6.78 2.23 -15.70
N VAL A 77 -6.64 1.02 -16.23
CA VAL A 77 -6.11 0.79 -17.59
C VAL A 77 -6.91 1.53 -18.68
N ALA A 78 -8.24 1.59 -18.54
CA ALA A 78 -9.13 2.25 -19.51
C ALA A 78 -9.31 3.77 -19.27
N GLY A 79 -8.80 4.30 -18.15
CA GLY A 79 -9.09 5.65 -17.69
C GLY A 79 -7.86 6.56 -17.68
N LYS A 80 -8.10 7.87 -17.81
CA LYS A 80 -7.05 8.90 -17.69
C LYS A 80 -6.94 9.48 -16.28
N GLU A 81 -7.88 9.17 -15.40
CA GLU A 81 -7.95 9.69 -14.06
C GLU A 81 -7.14 8.82 -13.09
N THR A 82 -6.47 9.48 -12.15
CA THR A 82 -5.82 8.83 -11.02
C THR A 82 -6.76 8.96 -9.81
N ILE A 83 -7.03 7.83 -9.16
CA ILE A 83 -7.80 7.75 -7.91
C ILE A 83 -6.80 7.43 -6.80
N GLN A 84 -6.96 8.04 -5.64
CA GLN A 84 -6.04 7.85 -4.52
C GLN A 84 -6.78 7.70 -3.20
N GLY A 85 -6.10 7.17 -2.20
CA GLY A 85 -6.62 7.08 -0.84
C GLY A 85 -5.56 6.61 0.15
N ASP A 86 -5.94 6.64 1.42
CA ASP A 86 -5.07 6.36 2.55
C ASP A 86 -5.66 5.25 3.42
N ILE A 87 -4.81 4.35 3.88
CA ILE A 87 -5.19 3.25 4.77
C ILE A 87 -4.32 3.34 6.02
N PRO A 88 -4.85 3.81 7.17
CA PRO A 88 -4.07 3.92 8.40
C PRO A 88 -3.75 2.52 8.94
N PHE A 89 -2.55 2.34 9.49
CA PHE A 89 -2.13 1.11 10.19
C PHE A 89 -1.06 1.43 11.24
N SER A 90 -0.78 0.48 12.12
CA SER A 90 0.28 0.62 13.12
C SER A 90 1.21 -0.59 13.10
N VAL A 91 2.49 -0.36 13.40
CA VAL A 91 3.49 -1.42 13.57
C VAL A 91 3.73 -1.63 15.06
N ALA A 92 3.54 -2.86 15.53
CA ALA A 92 3.77 -3.20 16.93
C ALA A 92 5.26 -3.14 17.30
N GLY A 93 5.55 -2.72 18.53
CA GLY A 93 6.86 -2.89 19.14
C GLY A 93 7.17 -4.37 19.34
N GLN A 94 8.32 -4.85 18.86
CA GLN A 94 8.84 -6.14 19.32
C GLN A 94 9.14 -6.01 20.82
N ARG A 95 8.36 -6.68 21.66
CA ARG A 95 8.63 -6.83 23.09
C ARG A 95 9.67 -7.92 23.32
#